data_AF-A0A257AVT9-F1
#
_entry.id   AF-A0A257AVT9-F1
#
_cell.length_a   1.000
_cell.length_b   1.000
_cell.length_c   1.000
_cell.angle_alpha   90.00
_cell.angle_beta   90.00
_cell.angle_gamma   90.00
#
_symmetry.space_group_name_H-M   'P 1'
#
loop_
_entity.id
_entity.type
_entity.pdbx_description
1 polymer ?
#
loop_
_entity_poly.entity_id
_entity_poly.type
_entity_poly.pdbx_seq_one_letter_code
_entity_poly.pdbx_strand_id
1 'polypeptide(L)'
;LGIPVYQLLGGLARPAISLYPVIPLDEPPVMAAMSAKFVGIGAQILKVKLGSSADLDLLRLKEIRAAVGDSVQLRLDINQGWRDADTALTAIRRLDGFNIEWIEQPVAAADLAGLAAVAAAAEIPIMADESCHTAADALKIACLGAADMLNIKLMKCGGLSQARKLLAVAEAAGLPCILGSMGESSIGSAAGLH
;
A
#
# COMPACT_ATOMS: atom_id res chain seq x y z
N LEU A 1 2.90 -16.89 30.51
CA LEU A 1 1.80 -17.53 29.75
C LEU A 1 2.30 -18.57 28.74
N GLY A 2 3.51 -18.47 28.18
CA GLY A 2 4.07 -19.55 27.34
C GLY A 2 3.31 -19.79 26.03
N ILE A 3 2.58 -18.78 25.55
CA ILE A 3 1.74 -18.84 24.35
C ILE A 3 2.19 -17.81 23.31
N PRO A 4 1.90 -18.03 22.02
CA PRO A 4 2.12 -17.04 20.96
C PRO A 4 1.31 -15.76 21.18
N VAL A 5 1.81 -14.62 20.69
CA VAL A 5 1.16 -13.32 20.91
C VAL A 5 -0.23 -13.24 20.28
N TYR A 6 -0.44 -13.83 19.09
CA TYR A 6 -1.75 -13.85 18.42
C TYR A 6 -2.86 -14.46 19.31
N GLN A 7 -2.53 -15.37 20.23
CA GLN A 7 -3.51 -15.95 21.18
C GLN A 7 -4.05 -14.90 22.16
N LEU A 8 -3.24 -13.90 22.49
CA LEU A 8 -3.66 -12.74 23.29
C LEU A 8 -4.44 -11.71 22.47
N LEU A 9 -4.35 -11.78 21.14
CA LEU A 9 -4.94 -10.81 20.21
C LEU A 9 -6.29 -11.25 19.63
N GLY A 10 -6.77 -12.45 19.94
CA GLY A 10 -8.04 -12.99 19.44
C GLY A 10 -7.93 -14.41 18.89
N GLY A 11 -6.73 -14.99 18.88
CA GLY A 11 -6.48 -16.33 18.34
C GLY A 11 -6.03 -16.29 16.87
N LEU A 12 -5.75 -17.47 16.33
CA LEU A 12 -5.26 -17.61 14.95
C LEU A 12 -6.43 -17.50 13.98
N ALA A 13 -6.49 -16.40 13.23
CA ALA A 13 -7.53 -16.21 12.21
C ALA A 13 -7.24 -16.96 10.90
N ARG A 14 -5.96 -17.14 10.54
CA ARG A 14 -5.52 -17.80 9.30
C ARG A 14 -4.17 -18.50 9.53
N PRO A 15 -3.92 -19.65 8.87
CA PRO A 15 -2.68 -20.41 9.08
C PRO A 15 -1.47 -19.84 8.32
N ALA A 16 -1.72 -19.02 7.29
CA ALA A 16 -0.68 -18.41 6.47
C ALA A 16 -1.15 -17.06 5.91
N ILE A 17 -0.19 -16.24 5.49
CA ILE A 17 -0.41 -14.99 4.77
C ILE A 17 0.46 -14.93 3.53
N SER A 18 -0.12 -14.46 2.43
CA SER A 18 0.61 -14.21 1.20
C SER A 18 1.46 -12.95 1.36
N LEU A 19 2.75 -13.08 1.07
CA LEU A 19 3.68 -11.97 0.99
C LEU A 19 3.92 -11.62 -0.47
N TYR A 20 4.26 -10.37 -0.73
CA TYR A 20 4.62 -9.87 -2.05
C TYR A 20 5.87 -9.00 -1.93
N PRO A 21 6.79 -9.08 -2.90
CA PRO A 21 7.99 -8.26 -2.90
C PRO A 21 7.66 -6.81 -3.25
N VAL A 22 8.52 -5.92 -2.75
CA VAL A 22 8.53 -4.50 -3.09
C VAL A 22 9.66 -4.26 -4.07
N ILE A 23 9.35 -3.65 -5.21
CA ILE A 23 10.29 -3.16 -6.21
C ILE A 23 10.66 -1.73 -5.82
N PRO A 24 11.90 -1.47 -5.36
CA PRO A 24 12.35 -0.12 -5.01
C PRO A 24 12.33 0.80 -6.23
N LEU A 25 12.21 2.09 -5.97
CA LEU A 25 12.31 3.12 -6.99
C LEU A 25 13.73 3.14 -7.56
N ASP A 26 13.86 2.96 -8.86
CA ASP A 26 15.13 2.94 -9.59
C ASP A 26 14.91 3.34 -11.06
N GLU A 27 15.90 3.17 -11.92
CA GLU A 27 15.78 3.31 -13.37
C GLU A 27 14.87 2.21 -13.97
N PRO A 28 14.10 2.50 -15.04
CA PRO A 28 13.18 1.54 -15.67
C PRO A 28 13.76 0.13 -15.92
N PRO A 29 14.94 -0.03 -16.55
CA PRO A 29 15.48 -1.36 -16.84
C PRO A 29 15.87 -2.13 -15.57
N VAL A 30 16.29 -1.43 -14.50
CA VAL A 30 16.65 -2.05 -13.22
C VAL A 30 15.40 -2.60 -12.53
N MET A 31 14.33 -1.81 -12.51
CA MET A 31 13.05 -2.22 -11.93
C MET A 31 12.42 -3.38 -12.71
N ALA A 32 12.50 -3.37 -14.05
CA ALA A 32 12.02 -4.44 -14.90
C ALA A 32 12.78 -5.75 -14.66
N ALA A 33 14.11 -5.70 -14.61
CA ALA A 33 14.95 -6.88 -14.32
C ALA A 33 14.67 -7.46 -12.93
N MET A 34 14.52 -6.61 -11.91
CA MET A 34 14.17 -7.04 -10.56
C MET A 34 12.77 -7.67 -10.50
N SER A 35 11.80 -7.09 -11.20
CA SER A 35 10.44 -7.60 -11.31
C SER A 35 10.42 -9.00 -11.93
N ALA A 36 11.11 -9.18 -13.06
CA ALA A 36 11.25 -10.48 -13.71
C ALA A 36 11.91 -11.53 -12.80
N LYS A 37 12.93 -11.14 -12.02
CA LYS A 37 13.57 -12.04 -11.05
C LYS A 37 12.58 -12.52 -9.98
N PHE A 38 11.78 -11.62 -9.41
CA PHE A 38 10.80 -12.00 -8.39
C PHE A 38 9.68 -12.88 -8.95
N VAL A 39 9.22 -12.59 -10.17
CA VAL A 39 8.22 -13.42 -10.86
C VAL A 39 8.78 -14.80 -11.20
N GLY A 40 10.06 -14.87 -11.62
CA GLY A 40 10.76 -16.13 -11.90
C GLY A 40 10.90 -17.06 -10.68
N ILE A 41 10.78 -16.53 -9.45
CA ILE A 41 10.74 -17.32 -8.21
C ILE A 41 9.32 -17.52 -7.65
N GLY A 42 8.30 -17.17 -8.43
CA GLY A 42 6.89 -17.45 -8.12
C GLY A 42 6.07 -16.27 -7.58
N ALA A 43 6.60 -15.05 -7.57
CA ALA A 43 5.79 -13.89 -7.18
C ALA A 43 4.68 -13.63 -8.23
N GLN A 44 3.43 -13.57 -7.77
CA GLN A 44 2.27 -13.25 -8.60
C GLN A 44 1.82 -11.78 -8.46
N ILE A 45 2.35 -11.10 -7.46
CA ILE A 45 1.99 -9.74 -7.08
C ILE A 45 3.28 -8.97 -6.83
N LEU A 46 3.39 -7.76 -7.36
CA LEU A 46 4.52 -6.86 -7.11
C LEU A 46 4.01 -5.51 -6.59
N LYS A 47 4.59 -5.02 -5.49
CA LYS A 47 4.40 -3.63 -5.03
C LYS A 47 5.51 -2.76 -5.63
N VAL A 48 5.16 -1.82 -6.48
CA VAL A 48 6.12 -1.00 -7.24
C VAL A 48 6.18 0.41 -6.65
N LYS A 49 7.36 0.83 -6.21
CA LYS A 49 7.58 2.20 -5.75
C LYS A 49 7.78 3.14 -6.93
N LEU A 50 7.01 4.22 -6.95
CA LEU A 50 6.99 5.28 -7.96
C LEU A 50 6.99 6.65 -7.27
N GLY A 51 6.70 7.74 -8.00
CA GLY A 51 6.48 9.05 -7.42
C GLY A 51 7.57 10.08 -7.71
N SER A 52 8.40 9.88 -8.74
CA SER A 52 9.39 10.91 -9.15
C SER A 52 8.81 11.90 -10.18
N SER A 53 8.16 11.38 -11.22
CA SER A 53 7.43 12.16 -12.23
C SER A 53 6.49 11.23 -12.99
N ALA A 54 5.34 11.74 -13.43
CA ALA A 54 4.33 10.92 -14.11
C ALA A 54 4.86 10.24 -15.39
N ASP A 55 5.73 10.91 -16.14
CA ASP A 55 6.31 10.35 -17.38
C ASP A 55 7.32 9.23 -17.11
N LEU A 56 8.21 9.42 -16.14
CA LEU A 56 9.19 8.40 -15.79
C LEU A 56 8.51 7.21 -15.10
N ASP A 57 7.50 7.45 -14.28
CA ASP A 57 6.70 6.42 -13.65
C ASP A 57 5.96 5.56 -14.70
N LEU A 58 5.39 6.18 -15.74
CA LEU A 58 4.78 5.45 -16.84
C LEU A 58 5.81 4.61 -17.61
N LEU A 59 7.02 5.14 -17.85
CA LEU A 59 8.08 4.39 -18.51
C LEU A 59 8.50 3.16 -17.69
N ARG A 60 8.68 3.31 -16.37
CA ARG A 60 8.95 2.19 -15.45
C ARG A 60 7.88 1.12 -15.55
N LEU A 61 6.61 1.51 -15.51
CA LEU A 61 5.50 0.57 -15.60
C LEU A 61 5.47 -0.17 -16.94
N LYS A 62 5.75 0.52 -18.05
CA LYS A 62 5.83 -0.10 -19.39
C LYS A 62 6.91 -1.18 -19.42
N GLU A 63 8.10 -0.89 -18.92
CA GLU A 63 9.19 -1.85 -18.90
C GLU A 63 8.92 -3.03 -17.95
N ILE A 64 8.33 -2.76 -16.77
CA ILE A 64 7.92 -3.83 -15.85
C ILE A 64 6.89 -4.74 -16.53
N ARG A 65 5.85 -4.20 -17.17
CA ARG A 65 4.84 -5.00 -17.88
C ARG A 65 5.46 -5.83 -18.99
N ALA A 66 6.33 -5.24 -19.81
CA ALA A 66 7.03 -5.97 -20.86
C ALA A 66 7.86 -7.14 -20.30
N ALA A 67 8.42 -6.99 -19.11
CA ALA A 67 9.24 -8.02 -18.48
C ALA A 67 8.44 -9.13 -17.77
N VAL A 68 7.23 -8.85 -17.27
CA VAL A 68 6.48 -9.80 -16.41
C VAL A 68 5.13 -10.26 -16.97
N GLY A 69 4.63 -9.62 -18.03
CA GLY A 69 3.33 -9.90 -18.63
C GLY A 69 2.13 -9.41 -17.82
N ASP A 70 0.92 -9.61 -18.34
CA ASP A 70 -0.32 -9.02 -17.81
C ASP A 70 -0.94 -9.80 -16.65
N SER A 71 -0.50 -11.03 -16.42
CA SER A 71 -1.02 -11.90 -15.36
C SER A 71 -0.50 -11.56 -13.96
N VAL A 72 0.61 -10.82 -13.86
CA VAL A 72 1.19 -10.40 -12.58
C VAL A 72 0.48 -9.16 -12.08
N GLN A 73 -0.16 -9.23 -10.92
CA GLN A 73 -0.87 -8.09 -10.34
C GLN A 73 0.11 -7.00 -9.87
N LEU A 74 -0.22 -5.73 -10.15
CA LEU A 74 0.57 -4.59 -9.65
C LEU A 74 -0.15 -3.82 -8.56
N ARG A 75 0.62 -3.40 -7.56
CA ARG A 75 0.23 -2.45 -6.52
C ARG A 75 1.20 -1.29 -6.58
N LEU A 76 0.72 -0.05 -6.63
CA LEU A 76 1.60 1.11 -6.74
C LEU A 76 1.75 1.78 -5.38
N ASP A 77 2.96 2.20 -5.04
CA ASP A 77 3.25 3.03 -3.87
C ASP A 77 3.96 4.29 -4.34
N ILE A 78 3.23 5.40 -4.24
CA ILE A 78 3.69 6.68 -4.75
C ILE A 78 4.49 7.43 -3.69
N ASN A 79 4.40 7.03 -2.41
CA ASN A 79 5.02 7.69 -1.26
C ASN A 79 4.90 9.23 -1.33
N GLN A 80 3.70 9.74 -1.62
CA GLN A 80 3.35 11.16 -1.72
C GLN A 80 3.96 11.90 -2.93
N GLY A 81 4.61 11.20 -3.85
CA GLY A 81 5.38 11.77 -4.95
C GLY A 81 4.59 12.55 -6.01
N TRP A 82 3.29 12.29 -6.19
CA TRP A 82 2.44 13.10 -7.07
C TRP A 82 1.95 14.38 -6.39
N ARG A 83 2.12 14.49 -5.06
CA ARG A 83 1.91 15.68 -4.21
C ARG A 83 0.48 16.18 -4.07
N ASP A 84 -0.25 16.35 -5.18
CA ASP A 84 -1.59 16.92 -5.24
C ASP A 84 -2.55 16.09 -6.12
N ALA A 85 -3.84 16.37 -5.97
CA ALA A 85 -4.91 15.62 -6.63
C ALA A 85 -4.88 15.74 -8.17
N ASP A 86 -4.57 16.92 -8.71
CA ASP A 86 -4.58 17.16 -10.16
C ASP A 86 -3.48 16.35 -10.86
N THR A 87 -2.28 16.34 -10.28
CA THR A 87 -1.15 15.55 -10.75
C THR A 87 -1.45 14.06 -10.61
N ALA A 88 -2.00 13.64 -9.46
CA ALA A 88 -2.37 12.26 -9.22
C ALA A 88 -3.42 11.74 -10.22
N LEU A 89 -4.52 12.47 -10.42
CA LEU A 89 -5.57 12.09 -11.37
C LEU A 89 -5.08 12.07 -12.81
N THR A 90 -4.18 12.97 -13.17
CA THR A 90 -3.54 12.96 -14.49
C THR A 90 -2.65 11.73 -14.69
N ALA A 91 -1.90 11.32 -13.67
CA ALA A 91 -1.12 10.09 -13.72
C ALA A 91 -2.04 8.86 -13.79
N ILE A 92 -3.07 8.79 -12.94
CA ILE A 92 -4.02 7.66 -12.86
C ILE A 92 -4.71 7.39 -14.20
N ARG A 93 -5.16 8.43 -14.91
CA ARG A 93 -5.77 8.30 -16.24
C ARG A 93 -4.85 7.63 -17.28
N ARG A 94 -3.54 7.63 -17.05
CA ARG A 94 -2.54 7.03 -17.94
C ARG A 94 -2.18 5.59 -17.55
N LEU A 95 -2.78 5.07 -16.48
CA LEU A 95 -2.55 3.71 -15.97
C LEU A 95 -3.51 2.66 -16.56
N ASP A 96 -4.37 3.07 -17.50
CA ASP A 96 -5.23 2.12 -18.22
C ASP A 96 -4.39 1.04 -18.92
N GLY A 97 -4.84 -0.21 -18.85
CA GLY A 97 -4.14 -1.38 -19.39
C GLY A 97 -3.00 -1.94 -18.53
N PHE A 98 -2.63 -1.32 -17.39
CA PHE A 98 -1.55 -1.84 -16.53
C PHE A 98 -2.00 -2.86 -15.48
N ASN A 99 -3.30 -3.13 -15.36
CA ASN A 99 -3.89 -4.02 -14.35
C ASN A 99 -3.39 -3.71 -12.92
N ILE A 100 -3.69 -2.49 -12.45
CA ILE A 100 -3.32 -2.03 -11.12
C ILE A 100 -4.41 -2.40 -10.11
N GLU A 101 -4.03 -3.01 -8.98
CA GLU A 101 -4.95 -3.43 -7.91
C GLU A 101 -5.32 -2.27 -6.99
N TRP A 102 -4.33 -1.44 -6.62
CA TRP A 102 -4.53 -0.20 -5.87
C TRP A 102 -3.33 0.73 -5.99
N ILE A 103 -3.53 1.98 -5.56
CA ILE A 103 -2.53 3.04 -5.49
C ILE A 103 -2.42 3.54 -4.06
N GLU A 104 -1.22 3.46 -3.50
CA GLU A 104 -0.90 3.82 -2.12
C GLU A 104 -0.29 5.23 -2.06
N GLN A 105 -0.90 6.06 -1.21
CA GLN A 105 -0.52 7.42 -0.88
C GLN A 105 -0.06 8.28 -2.09
N PRO A 106 -0.96 8.57 -3.06
CA PRO A 106 -0.62 9.36 -4.24
C PRO A 106 -0.22 10.82 -3.91
N VAL A 107 -0.90 11.43 -2.94
CA VAL A 107 -0.73 12.85 -2.58
C VAL A 107 -0.04 13.01 -1.22
N ALA A 108 0.34 14.24 -0.88
CA ALA A 108 0.91 14.58 0.42
C ALA A 108 0.06 14.09 1.60
N ALA A 109 0.70 13.54 2.63
CA ALA A 109 0.01 12.94 3.79
C ALA A 109 -0.94 13.92 4.52
N ALA A 110 -0.61 15.21 4.51
CA ALA A 110 -1.43 16.24 5.13
C ALA A 110 -2.66 16.62 4.29
N ASP A 111 -2.68 16.31 3.00
CA ASP A 111 -3.72 16.70 2.06
C ASP A 111 -4.83 15.64 1.96
N LEU A 112 -5.59 15.47 3.06
CA LEU A 112 -6.73 14.55 3.08
C LEU A 112 -7.85 14.96 2.13
N ALA A 113 -7.99 16.25 1.83
CA ALA A 113 -8.99 16.74 0.89
C ALA A 113 -8.61 16.35 -0.54
N GLY A 114 -7.34 16.52 -0.92
CA GLY A 114 -6.82 16.02 -2.18
C GLY A 114 -6.90 14.51 -2.29
N LEU A 115 -6.57 13.77 -1.22
CA LEU A 115 -6.69 12.31 -1.21
C LEU A 115 -8.15 11.87 -1.43
N ALA A 116 -9.12 12.53 -0.78
CA ALA A 116 -10.55 12.28 -1.00
C ALA A 116 -11.00 12.62 -2.43
N ALA A 117 -10.50 13.71 -3.01
CA ALA A 117 -10.80 14.05 -4.40
C ALA A 117 -10.26 12.97 -5.36
N VAL A 118 -9.08 12.41 -5.08
CA VAL A 118 -8.52 11.30 -5.86
C VAL A 118 -9.35 10.03 -5.69
N ALA A 119 -9.66 9.64 -4.45
CA ALA A 119 -10.45 8.44 -4.16
C ALA A 119 -11.85 8.49 -4.80
N ALA A 120 -12.50 9.66 -4.78
CA ALA A 120 -13.83 9.84 -5.37
C ALA A 120 -13.85 9.77 -6.91
N ALA A 121 -12.72 10.04 -7.58
CA ALA A 121 -12.64 10.15 -9.04
C ALA A 121 -11.86 9.01 -9.71
N ALA A 122 -11.03 8.27 -8.97
CA ALA A 122 -10.27 7.16 -9.49
C ALA A 122 -11.11 5.88 -9.59
N GLU A 123 -10.94 5.13 -10.68
CA GLU A 123 -11.53 3.78 -10.81
C GLU A 123 -10.68 2.70 -10.11
N ILE A 124 -9.43 3.04 -9.78
CA ILE A 124 -8.49 2.17 -9.05
C ILE A 124 -8.56 2.54 -7.57
N PRO A 125 -8.71 1.56 -6.65
CA PRO A 125 -8.75 1.82 -5.20
C PRO A 125 -7.54 2.60 -4.69
N ILE A 126 -7.79 3.56 -3.79
CA ILE A 126 -6.79 4.40 -3.17
C ILE A 126 -6.55 3.97 -1.72
N MET A 127 -5.28 3.77 -1.37
CA MET A 127 -4.84 3.42 -0.03
C MET A 127 -4.17 4.60 0.67
N ALA A 128 -4.54 4.86 1.93
CA ALA A 128 -3.82 5.78 2.80
C ALA A 128 -2.71 5.05 3.58
N ASP A 129 -1.47 5.51 3.46
CA ASP A 129 -0.33 5.06 4.28
C ASP A 129 0.12 6.20 5.20
N GLU A 130 0.93 7.14 4.73
CA GLU A 130 1.47 8.24 5.54
C GLU A 130 0.38 9.17 6.11
N SER A 131 -0.83 9.18 5.54
CA SER A 131 -1.96 9.93 6.10
C SER A 131 -2.59 9.27 7.34
N CYS A 132 -2.29 8.01 7.63
CA CYS A 132 -2.92 7.23 8.69
C CYS A 132 -1.90 6.68 9.70
N HIS A 133 -1.85 7.28 10.89
CA HIS A 133 -0.98 6.84 11.98
C HIS A 133 -1.77 6.32 13.18
N THR A 134 -2.95 6.89 13.44
CA THR A 134 -3.73 6.63 14.66
C THR A 134 -5.18 6.25 14.33
N ALA A 135 -5.90 5.77 15.35
CA ALA A 135 -7.34 5.51 15.22
C ALA A 135 -8.14 6.79 14.90
N ALA A 136 -7.67 7.96 15.35
CA ALA A 136 -8.30 9.25 15.01
C ALA A 136 -8.09 9.59 13.53
N ASP A 137 -6.92 9.29 12.96
CA ASP A 137 -6.66 9.49 11.53
C ASP A 137 -7.53 8.56 10.68
N ALA A 138 -7.64 7.28 11.07
CA ALA A 138 -8.53 6.32 10.39
C ALA A 138 -9.99 6.80 10.40
N LEU A 139 -10.48 7.31 11.54
CA LEU A 139 -11.82 7.89 11.64
C LEU A 139 -11.98 9.09 10.72
N LYS A 140 -10.99 10.00 10.69
CA LYS A 140 -11.02 11.19 9.84
C LYS A 140 -11.03 10.83 8.36
N ILE A 141 -10.21 9.85 7.96
CA ILE A 141 -10.17 9.32 6.60
C ILE A 141 -11.53 8.74 6.21
N ALA A 142 -12.13 7.91 7.08
CA ALA A 142 -13.45 7.33 6.85
C ALA A 142 -14.53 8.40 6.70
N CYS A 143 -14.59 9.40 7.59
CA CYS A 143 -15.58 10.47 7.53
C CYS A 143 -15.48 11.34 6.28
N LEU A 144 -14.27 11.50 5.73
CA LEU A 144 -14.03 12.28 4.52
C LEU A 144 -14.17 11.45 3.23
N GLY A 145 -14.28 10.12 3.33
CA GLY A 145 -14.13 9.25 2.17
C GLY A 145 -12.75 9.39 1.52
N ALA A 146 -11.71 9.61 2.33
CA ALA A 146 -10.39 9.98 1.82
C ALA A 146 -9.60 8.81 1.22
N ALA A 147 -9.95 7.57 1.52
CA ALA A 147 -9.31 6.39 0.97
C ALA A 147 -10.26 5.19 1.05
N ASP A 148 -10.04 4.22 0.16
CA ASP A 148 -10.79 2.96 0.13
C ASP A 148 -10.20 1.92 1.08
N MET A 149 -8.94 2.09 1.47
CA MET A 149 -8.21 1.15 2.34
C MET A 149 -7.05 1.82 3.08
N LEU A 150 -6.54 1.15 4.11
CA LEU A 150 -5.47 1.66 4.98
C LEU A 150 -4.24 0.74 5.01
N ASN A 151 -3.05 1.34 4.99
CA ASN A 151 -1.81 0.65 5.35
C ASN A 151 -1.46 0.90 6.82
N ILE A 152 -1.59 -0.13 7.65
CA ILE A 152 -1.30 -0.07 9.08
C ILE A 152 0.10 -0.61 9.33
N LYS A 153 0.91 0.16 10.04
CA LYS A 153 2.27 -0.25 10.44
C LYS A 153 2.43 -0.07 11.93
N LEU A 154 2.96 -1.09 12.61
CA LEU A 154 3.18 -1.03 14.06
C LEU A 154 4.07 0.17 14.43
N MET A 155 5.06 0.48 13.60
CA MET A 155 5.98 1.59 13.83
C MET A 155 5.33 2.98 13.67
N LYS A 156 4.25 3.09 12.90
CA LYS A 156 3.50 4.35 12.76
C LYS A 156 2.52 4.58 13.90
N CYS A 157 1.84 3.52 14.34
CA CYS A 157 0.76 3.62 15.32
C CYS A 157 1.21 3.44 16.78
N GLY A 158 2.43 2.97 17.01
CA GLY A 158 2.95 2.77 18.37
C GLY A 158 2.70 1.36 18.93
N GLY A 159 2.75 0.34 18.08
CA GLY A 159 2.71 -1.07 18.46
C GLY A 159 1.33 -1.71 18.48
N LEU A 160 1.28 -2.97 18.91
CA LEU A 160 0.12 -3.87 18.81
C LEU A 160 -1.16 -3.30 19.43
N SER A 161 -1.07 -2.73 20.63
CA SER A 161 -2.23 -2.21 21.34
C SER A 161 -2.88 -1.03 20.61
N GLN A 162 -2.09 -0.17 19.98
CA GLN A 162 -2.60 0.96 19.21
C GLN A 162 -3.10 0.51 17.83
N ALA A 163 -2.39 -0.43 17.20
CA ALA A 163 -2.84 -1.07 15.96
C ALA A 163 -4.24 -1.68 16.13
N ARG A 164 -4.52 -2.38 17.24
CA ARG A 164 -5.86 -2.93 17.53
C ARG A 164 -6.96 -1.87 17.59
N LYS A 165 -6.69 -0.72 18.22
CA LYS A 165 -7.66 0.38 18.28
C LYS A 165 -7.93 0.96 16.91
N LEU A 166 -6.88 1.14 16.11
CA LEU A 166 -6.99 1.63 14.74
C LEU A 166 -7.77 0.65 13.87
N LEU A 167 -7.42 -0.64 13.91
CA LEU A 167 -8.11 -1.69 13.16
C LEU A 167 -9.59 -1.79 13.54
N ALA A 168 -9.96 -1.59 14.81
CA ALA A 168 -11.37 -1.56 15.23
C ALA A 168 -12.15 -0.38 14.61
N VAL A 169 -11.52 0.79 14.47
CA VAL A 169 -12.13 1.93 13.76
C VAL A 169 -12.27 1.63 12.27
N ALA A 170 -11.22 1.08 11.65
CA ALA A 170 -11.25 0.73 10.24
C ALA A 170 -12.33 -0.33 9.92
N GLU A 171 -12.43 -1.36 10.76
CA GLU A 171 -13.47 -2.40 10.67
C GLU A 171 -14.88 -1.80 10.78
N ALA A 172 -15.11 -0.94 11.79
CA ALA A 172 -16.40 -0.26 11.96
C ALA A 172 -16.76 0.66 10.78
N ALA A 173 -15.75 1.23 10.12
CA ALA A 173 -15.90 2.07 8.93
C ALA A 173 -16.00 1.28 7.61
N GLY A 174 -15.81 -0.04 7.65
CA GLY A 174 -15.77 -0.87 6.44
C GLY A 174 -14.53 -0.67 5.57
N LEU A 175 -13.43 -0.14 6.13
CA LEU A 175 -12.16 0.07 5.43
C LEU A 175 -11.26 -1.16 5.55
N PRO A 176 -10.95 -1.86 4.45
CA PRO A 176 -9.96 -2.92 4.44
C PRO A 176 -8.58 -2.40 4.84
N CYS A 177 -7.84 -3.23 5.59
CA CYS A 177 -6.50 -2.90 6.06
C CYS A 177 -5.48 -3.89 5.52
N ILE A 178 -4.30 -3.38 5.17
CA ILE A 178 -3.08 -4.18 5.03
C ILE A 178 -2.18 -3.85 6.20
N LEU A 179 -1.48 -4.86 6.72
CA LEU A 179 -0.41 -4.64 7.67
C LEU A 179 0.93 -4.54 6.92
N GLY A 180 1.43 -3.32 6.79
CA GLY A 180 2.73 -3.04 6.21
C GLY A 180 3.85 -3.03 7.25
N SER A 181 5.03 -2.69 6.76
CA SER A 181 6.27 -2.64 7.54
C SER A 181 7.14 -1.46 7.09
N MET A 182 8.10 -1.07 7.93
CA MET A 182 9.14 -0.07 7.63
C MET A 182 10.46 -0.72 7.22
N GLY A 183 10.47 -2.04 6.95
CA GLY A 183 11.70 -2.80 6.73
C GLY A 183 12.37 -3.20 8.05
N GLU A 184 11.58 -3.51 9.08
CA GLU A 184 12.06 -3.94 10.38
C GLU A 184 12.77 -5.31 10.32
N SER A 185 13.54 -5.62 11.36
CA SER A 185 14.11 -6.96 11.55
C SER A 185 13.03 -8.01 11.82
N SER A 186 13.43 -9.28 12.00
CA SER A 186 12.54 -10.37 12.35
C SER A 186 11.70 -10.11 13.61
N ILE A 187 12.15 -9.25 14.53
CA ILE A 187 11.39 -8.89 15.74
C ILE A 187 10.16 -8.06 15.37
N GLY A 188 10.35 -6.99 14.59
CA GLY A 188 9.24 -6.13 14.15
C GLY A 188 8.32 -6.87 13.18
N SER A 189 8.90 -7.66 12.27
CA SER A 189 8.14 -8.51 11.35
C SER A 189 7.29 -9.54 12.10
N ALA A 190 7.86 -10.28 13.05
CA ALA A 190 7.11 -11.26 13.85
C ALA A 190 6.00 -10.61 14.67
N ALA A 191 6.23 -9.41 15.21
CA ALA A 191 5.18 -8.65 15.88
C ALA A 191 4.03 -8.30 14.92
N GLY A 192 4.31 -7.92 13.67
CA GLY A 192 3.26 -7.68 12.68
C GLY A 192 2.54 -8.95 12.21
N LEU A 193 3.23 -10.09 12.16
CA LEU A 193 2.60 -11.37 11.80
C LEU A 193 1.59 -11.86 12.85
N HIS A 194 1.72 -11.42 14.10
CA HIS A 194 0.88 -11.79 15.24
C HIS A 194 -0.38 -10.93 15.34
#